data_AF-A0A1X0QVI4-F1
#
_entry.id   AF-A0A1X0QVI4-F1
#
_cell.length_a   1.000
_cell.length_b   1.000
_cell.length_c   1.000
_cell.angle_alpha   90.00
_cell.angle_beta   90.00
_cell.angle_gamma   90.00
#
_symmetry.space_group_name_H-M   'P 1'
#
loop_
_entity.id
_entity.type
_entity.pdbx_description
1 polymer ?
#
loop_
_entity_poly.entity_id
_entity_poly.type
_entity_poly.pdbx_seq_one_letter_code
_entity_poly.pdbx_strand_id
1 'polypeptide(L)'
;NPASLLASEMVNALIKSLKTQAPPKQIHRPAINLRSTLLELRRIDIDSPSTPIVHLQKKLSFLLGMTAFLHPSEFHRTDFSTAAIKTDSGRHFLFLQVIAPKEKHGGQRIMVTITINTWLRRLLRFSSDEPRINLRSLSSSAALHADVDINDIITLGNWSFSAVFEQHYRREQLSLVDFTSSVLPVPADDNVFHDAESSFD
;
A
#
# COMPACT_ATOMS: atom_id res chain seq x y z
N ASN A 1 -39.93 -6.58 -3.31
CA ASN A 1 -39.53 -5.83 -4.51
C ASN A 1 -38.43 -4.84 -4.11
N PRO A 2 -37.16 -5.00 -4.53
CA PRO A 2 -36.07 -4.14 -4.07
C PRO A 2 -36.25 -2.65 -4.42
N ALA A 3 -36.98 -2.34 -5.49
CA ALA A 3 -37.33 -0.97 -5.86
C ALA A 3 -38.28 -0.29 -4.85
N SER A 4 -39.16 -1.05 -4.18
CA SER A 4 -40.10 -0.51 -3.19
C SER A 4 -39.44 -0.21 -1.84
N LEU A 5 -38.29 -0.86 -1.54
CA LEU A 5 -37.51 -0.59 -0.34
C LEU A 5 -36.67 0.67 -0.47
N LEU A 6 -36.13 0.96 -1.66
CA LEU A 6 -35.40 2.19 -1.96
C LEU A 6 -36.30 3.43 -1.94
N ALA A 7 -37.55 3.30 -2.37
CA ALA A 7 -38.56 4.37 -2.34
C ALA A 7 -39.27 4.51 -0.98
N SER A 8 -38.99 3.63 -0.01
CA SER A 8 -39.66 3.67 1.29
C SER A 8 -39.12 4.80 2.15
N GLU A 9 -39.97 5.78 2.40
CA GLU A 9 -39.66 6.96 3.22
C GLU A 9 -39.28 6.57 4.66
N MET A 10 -39.97 5.57 5.22
CA MET A 10 -39.69 5.02 6.55
C MET A 10 -38.29 4.38 6.63
N VAL A 11 -37.92 3.58 5.63
CA VAL A 11 -36.58 2.94 5.58
C VAL A 11 -35.49 4.00 5.44
N ASN A 12 -35.71 5.01 4.60
CA ASN A 12 -34.76 6.10 4.41
C ASN A 12 -34.63 6.97 5.68
N ALA A 13 -35.73 7.24 6.39
CA ALA A 13 -35.73 7.93 7.67
C ALA A 13 -34.97 7.14 8.74
N LEU A 14 -35.17 5.82 8.81
CA LEU A 14 -34.44 4.93 9.72
C LEU A 14 -32.94 4.90 9.39
N ILE A 15 -32.56 4.75 8.12
CA ILE A 15 -31.15 4.78 7.69
C ILE A 15 -30.51 6.13 8.04
N LYS A 16 -31.24 7.23 7.85
CA LYS A 16 -30.77 8.57 8.22
C LYS A 16 -30.54 8.68 9.73
N SER A 17 -31.50 8.20 10.53
CA SER A 17 -31.39 8.16 12.01
C SER A 17 -30.20 7.31 12.47
N LEU A 18 -29.99 6.14 11.87
CA LEU A 18 -28.87 5.26 12.18
C LEU A 18 -27.52 5.89 11.78
N LYS A 19 -27.47 6.61 10.65
CA LYS A 19 -26.27 7.37 10.24
C LYS A 19 -25.96 8.52 11.21
N THR A 20 -26.98 9.19 11.75
CA THR A 20 -26.79 10.27 12.74
C THR A 20 -26.40 9.77 14.12
N GLN A 21 -26.78 8.54 14.47
CA GLN A 21 -26.40 7.88 15.72
C GLN A 21 -25.11 7.06 15.62
N ALA A 22 -24.59 6.87 14.41
CA ALA A 22 -23.31 6.21 14.23
C ALA A 22 -22.20 7.05 14.88
N PRO A 23 -21.28 6.42 15.62
CA PRO A 23 -20.16 7.14 16.21
C PRO A 23 -19.40 7.88 15.09
N PRO A 24 -18.88 9.10 15.37
CA PRO A 24 -18.08 9.85 14.41
C PRO A 24 -17.00 8.94 13.83
N LYS A 25 -16.95 8.83 12.50
CA LYS A 25 -15.84 8.12 11.87
C LYS A 25 -14.59 8.93 12.14
N GLN A 26 -13.66 8.35 12.87
CA GLN A 26 -12.36 8.95 13.09
C GLN A 26 -11.67 9.07 11.72
N ILE A 27 -11.50 10.30 11.25
CA ILE A 27 -10.81 10.61 10.00
C ILE A 27 -9.31 10.36 10.20
N HIS A 28 -8.83 10.63 11.41
CA HIS A 28 -7.46 10.38 11.85
C HIS A 28 -7.20 8.87 11.99
N ARG A 29 -6.17 8.36 11.31
CA ARG A 29 -5.65 7.01 11.51
C ARG A 29 -4.23 7.13 12.04
N PRO A 30 -3.84 6.47 13.14
CA PRO A 30 -2.47 6.57 13.63
C PRO A 30 -1.49 6.04 12.58
N ALA A 31 -0.28 6.60 12.55
CA ALA A 31 0.82 5.99 11.81
C ALA A 31 1.18 4.63 12.43
N ILE A 32 1.59 3.67 11.60
CA ILE A 32 1.97 2.33 12.04
C ILE A 32 3.45 2.13 11.78
N ASN A 33 4.19 1.79 12.83
CA ASN A 33 5.59 1.39 12.69
C ASN A 33 5.66 -0.04 12.15
N LEU A 34 6.09 -0.19 10.90
CA LEU A 34 6.15 -1.49 10.20
C LEU A 34 7.40 -2.33 10.53
N ARG A 35 8.27 -1.89 11.46
CA ARG A 35 9.54 -2.57 11.77
C ARG A 35 9.37 -4.06 12.02
N SER A 36 8.41 -4.45 12.86
CA SER A 36 8.15 -5.86 13.16
C SER A 36 7.74 -6.66 11.92
N THR A 37 6.85 -6.11 11.09
CA THR A 37 6.45 -6.73 9.82
C THR A 37 7.64 -6.91 8.87
N LEU A 38 8.51 -5.90 8.77
CA LEU A 38 9.71 -5.94 7.93
C LEU A 38 10.74 -6.97 8.43
N LEU A 39 10.93 -7.08 9.74
CA LEU A 39 11.79 -8.10 10.34
C LEU A 39 11.31 -9.51 10.01
N GLU A 40 10.00 -9.77 10.08
CA GLU A 40 9.44 -11.08 9.70
C GLU A 40 9.61 -11.39 8.21
N LEU A 41 9.50 -10.39 7.34
CA LEU A 41 9.74 -10.56 5.90
C LEU A 41 11.22 -10.79 5.58
N ARG A 42 12.13 -10.19 6.35
CA ARG A 42 13.57 -10.38 6.21
C ARG A 42 14.00 -11.82 6.52
N ARG A 43 13.30 -12.51 7.43
CA ARG A 43 13.56 -13.92 7.77
C ARG A 43 13.29 -14.90 6.63
N ILE A 44 12.53 -14.51 5.61
CA ILE A 44 12.34 -15.32 4.42
C ILE A 44 13.62 -15.21 3.58
N ASP A 45 14.42 -16.28 3.63
CA ASP A 45 15.62 -16.45 2.81
C ASP A 45 15.21 -16.64 1.35
N ILE A 46 15.70 -15.79 0.45
CA ILE A 46 15.35 -15.83 -0.98
C ILE A 46 16.34 -16.66 -1.80
N ASP A 47 17.54 -16.89 -1.26
CA ASP A 47 18.64 -17.57 -1.95
C ASP A 47 18.66 -19.07 -1.63
N SER A 48 17.99 -19.47 -0.55
CA SER A 48 17.85 -20.88 -0.20
C SER A 48 16.91 -21.61 -1.17
N PRO A 49 17.39 -22.68 -1.84
CA PRO A 49 16.55 -23.50 -2.73
C PRO A 49 15.48 -24.29 -1.96
N SER A 50 15.60 -24.37 -0.62
CA SER A 50 14.60 -25.00 0.24
C SER A 50 13.45 -24.08 0.62
N THR A 51 13.53 -22.77 0.30
CA THR A 51 12.48 -21.82 0.64
C THR A 51 11.20 -22.13 -0.13
N PRO A 52 10.08 -22.40 0.56
CA PRO A 52 8.83 -22.67 -0.12
C PRO A 52 8.37 -21.48 -0.96
N ILE A 53 7.91 -21.75 -2.19
CA ILE A 53 7.45 -20.73 -3.14
C ILE A 53 6.39 -19.79 -2.56
N VAL A 54 5.55 -20.29 -1.65
CA VAL A 54 4.52 -19.50 -0.96
C VAL A 54 5.11 -18.36 -0.11
N HIS A 55 6.30 -18.55 0.47
CA HIS A 55 6.99 -17.49 1.22
C HIS A 55 7.55 -16.42 0.29
N LEU A 56 8.10 -16.83 -0.87
CA LEU A 56 8.56 -15.90 -1.90
C LEU A 56 7.38 -15.08 -2.46
N GLN A 57 6.26 -15.73 -2.77
CA GLN A 57 5.03 -15.06 -3.21
C GLN A 57 4.50 -14.09 -2.17
N LYS A 58 4.53 -14.45 -0.88
CA LYS A 58 4.14 -13.58 0.23
C LYS A 58 5.04 -12.34 0.31
N LYS A 59 6.36 -12.51 0.19
CA LYS A 59 7.34 -11.41 0.21
C LYS A 59 7.18 -10.48 -0.99
N LEU A 60 7.05 -11.06 -2.19
CA LEU A 60 6.77 -10.31 -3.42
C LEU A 60 5.45 -9.54 -3.34
N SER A 61 4.39 -10.18 -2.84
CA SER A 61 3.08 -9.53 -2.70
C SER A 61 3.14 -8.34 -1.75
N PHE A 62 3.87 -8.45 -0.64
CA PHE A 62 4.06 -7.33 0.27
C PHE A 62 4.83 -6.18 -0.41
N LEU A 63 5.95 -6.50 -1.07
CA LEU A 63 6.77 -5.50 -1.75
C LEU A 63 5.98 -4.74 -2.83
N LEU A 64 5.32 -5.44 -3.73
CA LEU A 64 4.51 -4.83 -4.78
C LEU A 64 3.33 -4.00 -4.23
N GLY A 65 2.70 -4.45 -3.14
CA GLY A 65 1.64 -3.67 -2.48
C GLY A 65 2.18 -2.40 -1.82
N MET A 66 3.44 -2.43 -1.37
CA MET A 66 4.13 -1.27 -0.82
C MET A 66 4.66 -0.31 -1.89
N THR A 67 5.22 -0.82 -2.98
CA THR A 67 5.87 0.04 -3.99
C THR A 67 4.94 0.51 -5.09
N ALA A 68 3.93 -0.29 -5.46
CA ALA A 68 3.00 0.02 -6.55
C ALA A 68 1.56 0.22 -6.05
N PHE A 69 1.36 0.35 -4.73
CA PHE A 69 0.05 0.59 -4.10
C PHE A 69 -1.02 -0.44 -4.48
N LEU A 70 -0.61 -1.66 -4.87
CA LEU A 70 -1.53 -2.67 -5.37
C LEU A 70 -2.51 -3.13 -4.28
N HIS A 71 -3.80 -3.09 -4.62
CA HIS A 71 -4.85 -3.71 -3.84
C HIS A 71 -4.76 -5.24 -4.00
N PRO A 72 -5.14 -6.05 -2.99
CA PRO A 72 -5.17 -7.51 -3.11
C PRO A 72 -5.77 -8.04 -4.42
N SER A 73 -6.89 -7.47 -4.90
CA SER A 73 -7.52 -7.90 -6.15
C SER A 73 -6.73 -7.54 -7.42
N GLU A 74 -5.83 -6.56 -7.38
CA GLU A 74 -4.97 -6.18 -8.51
C GLU A 74 -3.83 -7.18 -8.71
N PHE A 75 -3.35 -7.84 -7.65
CA PHE A 75 -2.39 -8.95 -7.77
C PHE A 75 -2.92 -10.08 -8.65
N HIS A 76 -4.20 -10.39 -8.50
CA HIS A 76 -4.82 -11.45 -9.29
C HIS A 76 -5.04 -11.04 -10.76
N ARG A 77 -5.11 -9.73 -11.03
CA ARG A 77 -5.27 -9.16 -12.37
C ARG A 77 -3.94 -8.83 -13.05
N THR A 78 -2.83 -9.00 -12.32
CA THR A 78 -1.50 -8.77 -12.87
C THR A 78 -1.18 -9.93 -13.81
N ASP A 79 -0.98 -9.63 -15.08
CA ASP A 79 -0.53 -10.63 -16.03
C ASP A 79 0.99 -10.76 -15.93
N PHE A 80 1.44 -11.72 -15.13
CA PHE A 80 2.87 -11.94 -14.91
C PHE A 80 3.61 -12.40 -16.18
N SER A 81 2.92 -12.84 -17.23
CA SER A 81 3.58 -13.11 -18.52
C SER A 81 4.09 -11.83 -19.19
N THR A 82 3.54 -10.67 -18.81
CA THR A 82 3.97 -9.35 -19.27
C THR A 82 5.06 -8.74 -18.36
N ALA A 83 5.40 -9.41 -17.25
CA ALA A 83 6.37 -8.90 -16.30
C ALA A 83 7.76 -8.86 -16.95
N ALA A 84 8.34 -7.67 -17.03
CA ALA A 84 9.66 -7.48 -17.63
C ALA A 84 10.45 -6.43 -16.87
N ILE A 85 11.76 -6.62 -16.77
CA ILE A 85 12.66 -5.55 -16.34
C ILE A 85 12.92 -4.70 -17.58
N LYS A 86 12.52 -3.43 -17.53
CA LYS A 86 12.79 -2.44 -18.57
C LYS A 86 13.87 -1.49 -18.08
N THR A 87 14.64 -0.98 -19.02
CA THR A 87 15.67 0.03 -18.76
C THR A 87 15.32 1.28 -19.54
N ASP A 88 15.16 2.39 -18.84
CA ASP A 88 14.97 3.71 -19.44
C ASP A 88 15.91 4.69 -18.75
N SER A 89 16.65 5.48 -19.52
CA SER A 89 17.55 6.52 -19.01
C SER A 89 18.53 6.02 -17.94
N GLY A 90 19.04 4.79 -18.10
CA GLY A 90 19.97 4.15 -17.15
C GLY A 90 19.32 3.61 -15.86
N ARG A 91 17.99 3.72 -15.71
CA ARG A 91 17.25 3.18 -14.56
C ARG A 91 16.51 1.91 -14.95
N HIS A 92 16.63 0.89 -14.12
CA HIS A 92 15.86 -0.35 -14.27
C HIS A 92 14.55 -0.25 -13.49
N PHE A 93 13.44 -0.60 -14.13
CA PHE A 93 12.13 -0.67 -13.49
C PHE A 93 11.42 -1.95 -13.87
N LEU A 94 10.66 -2.48 -12.91
CA LEU A 94 9.80 -3.62 -13.13
C LEU A 94 8.52 -3.13 -13.82
N PHE A 95 8.32 -3.55 -15.06
CA PHE A 95 7.09 -3.33 -15.79
C PHE A 95 6.11 -4.47 -15.52
N LEU A 96 4.89 -4.14 -15.08
CA LEU A 96 3.80 -5.08 -14.86
C LEU A 96 2.54 -4.53 -15.52
N GLN A 97 1.90 -5.32 -16.38
CA GLN A 97 0.59 -4.96 -16.90
C GLN A 97 -0.50 -5.47 -15.97
N VAL A 98 -1.30 -4.56 -15.43
CA VAL A 98 -2.50 -4.88 -14.66
C VAL A 98 -3.71 -4.75 -15.58
N ILE A 99 -4.32 -5.87 -15.95
CA ILE A 99 -5.49 -5.87 -16.84
C ILE A 99 -6.71 -5.42 -16.03
N ALA A 100 -7.28 -4.26 -16.36
CA ALA A 100 -8.48 -3.75 -15.70
C ALA A 100 -9.64 -3.59 -16.70
N PRO A 101 -10.80 -4.19 -16.37
CA PRO A 101 -11.96 -3.35 -16.10
C PRO A 101 -12.50 -3.70 -14.71
N LYS A 102 -12.65 -2.68 -13.86
CA LYS A 102 -13.09 -2.83 -12.46
C LYS A 102 -14.58 -3.21 -12.41
N GLU A 103 -14.83 -4.52 -12.32
CA GLU A 103 -16.11 -5.26 -12.08
C GLU A 103 -17.24 -5.14 -13.13
N LYS A 104 -17.93 -6.27 -13.40
CA LYS A 104 -19.34 -6.27 -13.84
C LYS A 104 -20.13 -7.33 -13.07
N HIS A 105 -21.12 -6.85 -12.32
CA HIS A 105 -22.18 -7.66 -11.72
C HIS A 105 -23.27 -7.86 -12.79
N GLY A 106 -23.54 -9.12 -13.15
CA GLY A 106 -24.35 -9.48 -14.32
C GLY A 106 -23.66 -10.39 -15.34
N GLY A 107 -22.45 -10.90 -15.02
CA GLY A 107 -21.82 -12.06 -15.65
C GLY A 107 -20.53 -11.76 -16.44
N GLN A 108 -19.31 -11.99 -15.96
CA GLN A 108 -18.72 -12.40 -14.68
C GLN A 108 -17.20 -12.11 -14.85
N ARG A 109 -16.41 -11.72 -13.83
CA ARG A 109 -15.68 -12.62 -12.93
C ARG A 109 -15.57 -11.99 -11.54
N ILE A 110 -15.84 -12.79 -10.52
CA ILE A 110 -15.45 -12.56 -9.12
C ILE A 110 -14.43 -13.64 -8.80
N MET A 111 -13.16 -13.26 -8.64
CA MET A 111 -12.17 -14.14 -8.04
C MET A 111 -11.85 -13.64 -6.64
N VAL A 112 -12.08 -14.53 -5.69
CA VAL A 112 -12.01 -14.27 -4.28
C VAL A 112 -10.55 -14.22 -3.85
N THR A 113 -9.99 -13.01 -3.77
CA THR A 113 -8.61 -12.74 -3.34
C THR A 113 -8.43 -12.91 -1.83
N ILE A 114 -8.89 -14.02 -1.25
CA ILE A 114 -8.80 -14.25 0.21
C ILE A 114 -7.36 -14.54 0.62
N THR A 115 -6.57 -15.26 -0.18
CA THR A 115 -5.25 -15.75 0.23
C THR A 115 -4.23 -14.62 0.42
N ILE A 116 -3.98 -13.79 -0.60
CA ILE A 116 -3.04 -12.65 -0.52
C ILE A 116 -3.50 -11.66 0.55
N ASN A 117 -4.79 -11.31 0.57
CA ASN A 117 -5.33 -10.39 1.57
C ASN A 117 -5.16 -10.93 3.00
N THR A 118 -5.31 -12.24 3.19
CA THR A 118 -5.07 -12.89 4.49
C THR A 118 -3.59 -12.88 4.86
N TRP A 119 -2.68 -13.12 3.91
CA TRP A 119 -1.24 -13.03 4.16
C TRP A 119 -0.82 -11.62 4.56
N LEU A 120 -1.28 -10.60 3.82
CA LEU A 120 -0.97 -9.21 4.10
C LEU A 120 -1.53 -8.78 5.46
N ARG A 121 -2.79 -9.14 5.77
CA ARG A 121 -3.36 -8.88 7.11
C ARG A 121 -2.55 -9.55 8.21
N ARG A 122 -2.20 -10.84 8.06
CA ARG A 122 -1.39 -11.56 9.06
C ARG A 122 -0.01 -10.92 9.24
N LEU A 123 0.60 -10.41 8.17
CA LEU A 123 1.86 -9.68 8.24
C LEU A 123 1.74 -8.36 9.00
N LEU A 124 0.68 -7.60 8.73
CA LEU A 124 0.46 -6.30 9.37
C LEU A 124 0.13 -6.44 10.87
N ARG A 125 -0.44 -7.58 11.28
CA ARG A 125 -0.66 -7.92 12.70
C ARG A 125 0.62 -8.02 13.54
N PHE A 126 1.79 -8.19 12.93
CA PHE A 126 3.05 -8.08 13.67
C PHE A 126 3.35 -6.65 14.14
N SER A 127 2.75 -5.65 13.50
CA SER A 127 3.04 -4.23 13.73
C SER A 127 1.86 -3.45 14.31
N SER A 128 0.62 -3.94 14.17
CA SER A 128 -0.57 -3.32 14.75
C SER A 128 -1.78 -4.26 14.80
N ASP A 129 -2.56 -4.14 15.86
CA ASP A 129 -3.84 -4.84 16.04
C ASP A 129 -5.04 -4.06 15.49
N GLU A 130 -4.82 -2.90 14.85
CA GLU A 130 -5.89 -2.09 14.30
C GLU A 130 -6.70 -2.88 13.25
N PRO A 131 -8.04 -2.94 13.41
CA PRO A 131 -8.87 -3.64 12.45
C PRO A 131 -8.86 -2.88 11.11
N ARG A 132 -8.73 -3.62 10.01
CA ARG A 132 -8.85 -3.11 8.62
C ARG A 132 -7.70 -2.21 8.15
N ILE A 133 -6.51 -2.36 8.71
CA ILE A 133 -5.29 -1.78 8.11
C ILE A 133 -5.17 -2.24 6.65
N ASN A 134 -5.06 -1.27 5.75
CA ASN A 134 -4.85 -1.52 4.33
C ASN A 134 -3.40 -1.20 3.97
N LEU A 135 -2.72 -2.17 3.34
CA LEU A 135 -1.35 -1.99 2.86
C LEU A 135 -1.22 -0.80 1.91
N ARG A 136 -2.21 -0.58 1.02
CA ARG A 136 -2.27 0.56 0.09
C ARG A 136 -2.29 1.92 0.81
N SER A 137 -2.94 1.98 1.97
CA SER A 137 -3.02 3.19 2.79
C SER A 137 -1.70 3.45 3.52
N LEU A 138 -1.03 2.40 3.99
CA LEU A 138 0.30 2.49 4.60
C LEU A 138 1.35 2.94 3.60
N SER A 139 1.33 2.36 2.41
CA SER A 139 2.31 2.64 1.37
C SER A 139 2.20 4.04 0.79
N SER A 140 0.98 4.47 0.47
CA SER A 140 0.76 5.83 -0.02
C SER A 140 1.00 6.92 1.02
N SER A 141 0.74 6.64 2.31
CA SER A 141 1.18 7.56 3.38
C SER A 141 2.71 7.57 3.47
N ALA A 142 3.37 6.41 3.52
CA ALA A 142 4.83 6.36 3.55
C ALA A 142 5.50 7.10 2.39
N ALA A 143 4.92 7.07 1.18
CA ALA A 143 5.40 7.85 0.04
C ALA A 143 5.19 9.35 0.22
N LEU A 144 4.04 9.77 0.75
CA LEU A 144 3.76 11.18 1.06
C LEU A 144 4.74 11.72 2.10
N HIS A 145 5.04 10.95 3.15
CA HIS A 145 6.06 11.27 4.14
C HIS A 145 7.49 11.34 3.58
N ALA A 146 7.76 10.68 2.45
CA ALA A 146 9.05 10.72 1.77
C ALA A 146 9.10 11.84 0.70
N ASP A 147 8.22 12.84 0.81
CA ASP A 147 8.10 14.00 -0.08
C ASP A 147 7.83 13.64 -1.56
N VAL A 148 7.22 12.48 -1.83
CA VAL A 148 6.74 12.15 -3.18
C VAL A 148 5.54 13.05 -3.51
N ASP A 149 5.53 13.63 -4.71
CA ASP A 149 4.46 14.52 -5.15
C ASP A 149 3.09 13.84 -5.05
N ILE A 150 2.10 14.55 -4.51
CA ILE A 150 0.76 14.01 -4.29
C ILE A 150 0.09 13.59 -5.61
N ASN A 151 0.36 14.26 -6.73
CA ASN A 151 -0.19 13.88 -8.03
C ASN A 151 0.42 12.57 -8.53
N ASP A 152 1.70 12.33 -8.26
CA ASP A 152 2.36 11.07 -8.56
C ASP A 152 1.78 9.93 -7.70
N ILE A 153 1.54 10.17 -6.41
CA ILE A 153 0.89 9.20 -5.51
C ILE A 153 -0.54 8.90 -6.00
N ILE A 154 -1.31 9.91 -6.41
CA ILE A 154 -2.67 9.73 -6.94
C ILE A 154 -2.68 8.95 -8.25
N THR A 155 -1.74 9.28 -9.14
CA THR A 155 -1.59 8.64 -10.44
C THR A 155 -1.19 7.17 -10.28
N LEU A 156 -0.15 6.90 -9.47
CA LEU A 156 0.29 5.54 -9.15
C LEU A 156 -0.79 4.75 -8.39
N GLY A 157 -1.47 5.42 -7.47
CA GLY A 157 -2.60 4.90 -6.72
C GLY A 157 -3.88 4.77 -7.54
N ASN A 158 -3.88 5.12 -8.83
CA ASN A 158 -5.02 5.04 -9.73
C ASN A 158 -6.35 5.51 -9.08
N TRP A 159 -6.29 6.61 -8.33
CA TRP A 159 -7.49 7.17 -7.69
C TRP A 159 -8.11 8.21 -8.60
N SER A 160 -9.44 8.19 -8.69
CA SER A 160 -10.17 9.10 -9.56
C SER A 160 -9.99 10.58 -9.16
N PHE A 161 -9.76 10.86 -7.87
CA PHE A 161 -9.58 12.21 -7.33
C PHE A 161 -8.71 12.20 -6.07
N SER A 162 -8.03 13.32 -5.78
CA SER A 162 -7.25 13.52 -4.54
C SER A 162 -8.07 13.33 -3.26
N ALA A 163 -9.34 13.76 -3.27
CA ALA A 163 -10.23 13.59 -2.12
C ALA A 163 -10.42 12.11 -1.72
N VAL A 164 -10.34 11.18 -2.68
CA VAL A 164 -10.43 9.74 -2.39
C VAL A 164 -9.22 9.27 -1.59
N PHE A 165 -8.02 9.74 -1.95
CA PHE A 165 -6.79 9.48 -1.21
C PHE A 165 -6.90 10.02 0.22
N GLU A 166 -7.19 11.32 0.34
CA GLU A 166 -7.26 12.04 1.61
C GLU A 166 -8.24 11.39 2.59
N GLN A 167 -9.45 11.03 2.13
CA GLN A 167 -10.49 10.50 3.00
C GLN A 167 -10.33 9.02 3.35
N HIS A 168 -9.74 8.22 2.46
CA HIS A 168 -9.77 6.76 2.59
C HIS A 168 -8.40 6.11 2.77
N TYR A 169 -7.32 6.78 2.39
CA TYR A 169 -5.99 6.17 2.30
C TYR A 169 -4.90 6.96 3.03
N ARG A 170 -5.02 8.28 3.18
CA ARG A 170 -4.10 9.08 4.00
C ARG A 170 -4.25 8.69 5.48
N ARG A 171 -3.12 8.43 6.13
CA ARG A 171 -3.06 8.17 7.58
C ARG A 171 -2.52 9.36 8.35
N GLU A 172 -1.79 10.24 7.70
CA GLU A 172 -1.02 11.28 8.39
C GLU A 172 -1.90 12.41 8.89
N GLN A 173 -2.07 12.43 10.21
CA GLN A 173 -2.26 13.68 10.95
C GLN A 173 -1.40 13.76 12.21
N LEU A 174 -0.28 13.02 12.24
CA LEU A 174 0.96 13.20 13.02
C LEU A 174 1.78 11.89 12.95
N SER A 175 3.00 11.91 12.42
CA SER A 175 3.98 10.84 12.63
C SER A 175 5.39 11.39 12.75
N LEU A 176 6.13 10.80 13.69
CA LEU A 176 7.29 11.33 14.38
C LEU A 176 8.43 10.31 14.25
N VAL A 177 8.79 9.94 13.02
CA VAL A 177 9.86 8.96 12.76
C VAL A 177 10.75 9.45 11.62
N ASP A 178 12.01 9.70 11.97
CA ASP A 178 13.11 9.94 11.04
C ASP A 178 13.57 8.60 10.43
N PHE A 179 13.18 8.37 9.18
CA PHE A 179 13.51 7.14 8.47
C PHE A 179 14.99 7.05 8.09
N THR A 180 15.70 8.19 8.03
CA THR A 180 17.12 8.29 7.64
C THR A 180 18.02 7.47 8.56
N SER A 181 17.80 7.60 9.86
CA SER A 181 18.54 6.91 10.92
C SER A 181 18.12 5.44 11.11
N SER A 182 17.02 5.01 10.50
CA SER A 182 16.53 3.62 10.57
C SER A 182 16.95 2.74 9.39
N VAL A 183 17.28 3.37 8.25
CA VAL A 183 17.60 2.69 6.98
C VAL A 183 19.11 2.63 6.73
N LEU A 184 19.88 3.61 7.19
CA LEU A 184 21.34 3.61 7.02
C LEU A 184 22.02 2.97 8.25
N PRO A 185 22.83 1.91 8.10
CA PRO A 185 23.85 1.62 9.10
C PRO A 185 24.86 2.75 9.03
N VAL A 186 25.11 3.46 10.13
CA VAL A 186 26.27 4.35 10.24
C VAL A 186 27.49 3.45 10.40
N PRO A 187 28.39 3.30 9.40
CA PRO A 187 29.70 2.75 9.67
C PRO A 187 30.43 3.73 10.59
N ALA A 188 31.14 3.21 11.59
CA ALA A 188 31.85 4.02 12.59
C ALA A 188 33.05 4.81 12.04
N ASP A 189 33.40 4.64 10.77
CA ASP A 189 34.45 5.37 10.08
C ASP A 189 33.97 5.69 8.67
N ASP A 190 33.72 6.98 8.42
CA ASP A 190 34.04 7.70 7.18
C ASP A 190 33.44 9.11 7.28
N ASN A 191 33.95 9.90 8.23
CA ASN A 191 33.75 11.34 8.28
C ASN A 191 34.71 12.04 7.29
N VAL A 192 34.60 11.74 6.00
CA VAL A 192 35.30 12.53 4.97
C VAL A 192 34.30 12.93 3.90
N PHE A 193 33.67 14.08 4.12
CA PHE A 193 33.10 14.87 3.04
C PHE A 193 34.28 15.53 2.30
N HIS A 194 34.44 15.22 1.01
CA HIS A 194 35.33 15.98 0.15
C HIS A 194 34.55 17.17 -0.44
N ASP A 195 34.78 18.35 0.11
CA ASP A 195 34.24 19.59 -0.45
C ASP A 195 34.93 19.90 -1.78
N ALA A 196 34.12 20.17 -2.80
CA ALA A 196 34.56 20.64 -4.10
C ALA A 196 34.79 22.16 -4.05
N GLU A 197 35.92 22.59 -3.49
CA GLU A 197 36.55 23.85 -3.87
C GLU A 197 37.99 23.59 -4.31
N SER A 198 38.18 23.56 -5.63
CA SER A 198 39.50 23.72 -6.24
C SER A 198 39.95 25.18 -6.04
N SER A 199 41.12 25.38 -5.44
CA SER A 199 41.79 26.67 -5.44
C SER A 199 42.08 27.11 -6.88
N PHE A 200 41.64 28.29 -7.26
CA PHE A 200 42.32 29.05 -8.30
C PHE A 200 43.43 29.86 -7.62
N ASP A 201 44.65 29.38 -7.75
CA ASP A 201 45.85 30.22 -7.83
C ASP A 201 46.36 30.16 -9.29
#